data_AF-A0A3M1XD99-F1
#
_entry.id   AF-A0A3M1XD99-F1
#
_cell.length_a   1.000
_cell.length_b   1.000
_cell.length_c   1.000
_cell.angle_alpha   90.00
_cell.angle_beta   90.00
_cell.angle_gamma   90.00
#
_symmetry.space_group_name_H-M   'P 1'
#
loop_
_entity.id
_entity.type
_entity.pdbx_description
1 polymer ?
#
loop_
_entity_poly.entity_id
_entity_poly.type
_entity_poly.pdbx_seq_one_letter_code
_entity_poly.pdbx_strand_id
1 'polypeptide(L)'
;FDHSQTQFPLTGAHVSLNCVACHASGYTNTPTDCYSCHQANYNSTTNPNHQAAGFPTDCQNCHNTSNWNQTTWDHDNQYFPIYSGKHKGKWSVCADCHVDGNNFAVFECIFCHEHRKSKMDQKHQGVSGYVYLSTACYSCHPDGND
;
A
#
# COMPACT_ATOMS: atom_id res chain seq x y z
N PHE A 1 -21.08 28.65 -11.29
CA PHE A 1 -20.13 27.74 -11.96
C PHE A 1 -20.34 26.37 -11.36
N ASP A 2 -20.51 25.33 -12.19
CA ASP A 2 -20.83 23.97 -11.74
C ASP A 2 -19.65 23.04 -12.05
N HIS A 3 -18.95 22.57 -11.01
CA HIS A 3 -17.79 21.69 -11.16
C HIS A 3 -18.15 20.29 -11.65
N SER A 4 -19.40 19.83 -11.46
CA SER A 4 -19.83 18.50 -11.89
C SER A 4 -19.85 18.33 -13.42
N GLN A 5 -19.84 19.45 -14.15
CA GLN A 5 -19.82 19.51 -15.61
C GLN A 5 -18.40 19.74 -16.17
N THR A 6 -17.37 19.69 -15.31
CA THR A 6 -15.98 19.92 -15.70
C THR A 6 -15.18 18.62 -15.71
N GLN A 7 -13.93 18.68 -16.16
CA GLN A 7 -13.00 17.55 -16.09
C GLN A 7 -12.54 17.22 -14.66
N PHE A 8 -12.87 18.07 -13.67
CA PHE A 8 -12.55 17.85 -12.26
C PHE A 8 -13.78 18.07 -11.37
N PRO A 9 -14.69 17.08 -11.30
CA PRO A 9 -15.77 17.11 -10.33
C PRO A 9 -15.22 17.10 -8.90
N LEU A 10 -15.65 18.06 -8.08
CA LEU A 10 -15.26 18.09 -6.67
C LEU A 10 -15.93 16.93 -5.93
N THR A 11 -15.11 16.07 -5.34
CA THR A 11 -15.55 14.89 -4.57
C THR A 11 -14.75 14.79 -3.27
N GLY A 12 -15.34 14.12 -2.27
CA GLY A 12 -14.70 13.89 -0.98
C GLY A 12 -14.21 15.18 -0.32
N ALA A 13 -12.95 15.18 0.14
CA ALA A 13 -12.34 16.32 0.83
C ALA A 13 -12.27 17.61 -0.01
N HIS A 14 -12.37 17.53 -1.34
CA HIS A 14 -12.31 18.70 -2.21
C HIS A 14 -13.62 19.51 -2.24
N VAL A 15 -14.75 18.94 -1.81
CA VAL A 15 -16.08 19.59 -1.88
C VAL A 15 -16.16 20.84 -1.00
N SER A 16 -15.44 20.85 0.12
CA SER A 16 -15.47 21.94 1.11
C SER A 16 -14.38 22.99 0.90
N LEU A 17 -13.60 22.92 -0.18
CA LEU A 17 -12.51 23.86 -0.42
C LEU A 17 -13.03 25.21 -0.93
N ASN A 18 -12.37 26.29 -0.51
CA ASN A 18 -12.59 27.61 -1.05
C ASN A 18 -12.02 27.69 -2.48
N CYS A 19 -12.67 28.46 -3.36
CA CYS A 19 -12.26 28.60 -4.77
C CYS A 19 -10.77 28.93 -4.94
N VAL A 20 -10.25 29.82 -4.10
CA VAL A 20 -8.86 30.30 -4.15
C VAL A 20 -7.83 29.23 -3.77
N ALA A 21 -8.24 28.13 -3.14
CA ALA A 21 -7.32 27.02 -2.81
C ALA A 21 -6.77 26.35 -4.09
N CYS A 22 -7.56 26.34 -5.17
CA CYS A 22 -7.16 25.79 -6.47
C CYS A 22 -6.91 26.90 -7.51
N HIS A 23 -7.65 28.01 -7.42
CA HIS A 23 -7.63 29.09 -8.41
C HIS A 23 -6.82 30.32 -7.96
N ALA A 24 -5.76 30.11 -7.15
CA ALA A 24 -4.90 31.20 -6.68
C ALA A 24 -4.26 32.00 -7.82
N SER A 25 -3.94 31.34 -8.94
CA SER A 25 -3.37 31.94 -10.15
C SER A 25 -4.41 32.29 -11.22
N GLY A 26 -5.70 32.26 -10.86
CA GLY A 26 -6.83 32.46 -11.78
C GLY A 26 -7.60 31.17 -12.07
N TYR A 27 -8.64 31.31 -12.90
CA TYR A 27 -9.62 30.25 -13.20
C TYR A 27 -9.33 29.48 -14.50
N THR A 28 -8.17 29.71 -15.12
CA THR A 28 -7.72 29.00 -16.32
C THR A 28 -6.49 28.16 -16.00
N ASN A 29 -6.32 27.06 -16.72
CA ASN A 29 -5.17 26.15 -16.58
C ASN A 29 -4.92 25.61 -15.15
N THR A 30 -5.97 25.53 -14.32
CA THR A 30 -5.88 24.84 -13.04
C THR A 30 -5.62 23.35 -13.28
N PRO A 31 -4.57 22.77 -12.68
CA PRO A 31 -4.29 21.34 -12.82
C PRO A 31 -5.49 20.50 -12.38
N THR A 32 -5.68 19.36 -13.05
CA THR A 32 -6.79 18.44 -12.77
C THR A 32 -6.29 17.05 -12.36
N ASP A 33 -4.99 16.78 -12.47
CA ASP A 33 -4.39 15.56 -11.96
C ASP A 33 -4.00 15.72 -10.48
N CYS A 34 -4.08 14.62 -9.73
CA CYS A 34 -3.82 14.63 -8.30
C CYS A 34 -2.38 15.05 -7.98
N TYR A 35 -1.41 14.55 -8.76
CA TYR A 35 0.00 14.71 -8.48
C TYR A 35 0.48 16.15 -8.62
N SER A 36 0.02 16.90 -9.63
CA SER A 36 0.38 18.31 -9.82
C SER A 36 0.05 19.18 -8.60
N CYS A 37 -1.03 18.86 -7.87
CA CYS A 37 -1.39 19.56 -6.63
C CYS A 37 -0.77 18.91 -5.38
N HIS A 38 -0.63 17.58 -5.37
CA HIS A 38 -0.20 16.81 -4.19
C HIS A 38 1.21 16.22 -4.32
N GLN A 39 2.07 16.80 -5.16
CA GLN A 39 3.45 16.33 -5.37
C GLN A 39 4.24 16.28 -4.06
N ALA A 40 4.09 17.28 -3.19
CA ALA A 40 4.76 17.31 -1.90
C ALA A 40 4.29 16.14 -1.00
N ASN A 41 2.99 15.83 -1.00
CA ASN A 41 2.44 14.70 -0.25
C ASN A 41 2.98 13.38 -0.82
N TYR A 42 2.98 13.21 -2.15
CA TYR A 42 3.55 12.04 -2.80
C TYR A 42 5.02 11.83 -2.41
N ASN A 43 5.84 12.88 -2.48
CA ASN A 43 7.28 12.81 -2.18
C ASN A 43 7.58 12.59 -0.69
N SER A 44 6.68 12.96 0.21
CA SER A 44 6.87 12.84 1.67
C SER A 44 6.22 11.60 2.27
N THR A 45 5.46 10.82 1.48
CA THR A 45 4.83 9.59 1.97
C THR A 45 5.90 8.53 2.21
N THR A 46 5.89 7.90 3.40
CA THR A 46 6.90 6.91 3.81
C THR A 46 6.34 5.51 4.09
N ASN A 47 5.02 5.35 4.15
CA ASN A 47 4.37 4.08 4.46
C ASN A 47 3.12 3.85 3.57
N PRO A 48 3.30 3.22 2.39
CA PRO A 48 4.56 2.86 1.77
C PRO A 48 5.29 4.07 1.17
N ASN A 49 6.61 4.02 0.99
CA ASN A 49 7.33 5.11 0.34
C ASN A 49 7.05 5.12 -1.16
N HIS A 50 6.25 6.07 -1.64
CA HIS A 50 5.81 6.09 -3.03
C HIS A 50 6.93 6.35 -4.03
N GLN A 51 7.78 7.32 -3.74
CA GLN A 51 8.89 7.68 -4.61
C GLN A 51 9.89 6.54 -4.72
N ALA A 52 10.27 5.97 -3.58
CA ALA A 52 11.32 4.98 -3.52
C ALA A 52 10.88 3.63 -4.09
N ALA A 53 9.61 3.26 -3.93
CA ALA A 53 9.00 2.08 -4.54
C ALA A 53 8.63 2.27 -6.02
N GLY A 54 8.75 3.49 -6.56
CA GLY A 54 8.39 3.78 -7.95
C GLY A 54 6.91 3.64 -8.27
N PHE A 55 6.02 3.96 -7.32
CA PHE A 55 4.58 3.92 -7.56
C PHE A 55 4.14 4.93 -8.65
N PRO A 56 3.02 4.68 -9.34
CA PRO A 56 2.51 5.62 -10.34
C PRO A 56 1.95 6.90 -9.70
N THR A 57 1.91 7.98 -10.47
CA THR A 57 1.30 9.25 -10.08
C THR A 57 -0.21 9.30 -10.34
N ASP A 58 -0.78 8.25 -10.95
CA ASP A 58 -2.22 8.02 -11.08
C ASP A 58 -2.82 7.60 -9.74
N CYS A 59 -2.96 8.57 -8.83
CA CYS A 59 -3.35 8.33 -7.45
C CYS A 59 -4.69 7.59 -7.32
N GLN A 60 -5.61 7.81 -8.25
CA GLN A 60 -6.95 7.22 -8.31
C GLN A 60 -6.96 5.69 -8.48
N ASN A 61 -5.83 5.09 -8.88
CA ASN A 61 -5.71 3.63 -8.96
C ASN A 61 -5.78 2.98 -7.57
N CYS A 62 -5.40 3.71 -6.52
CA CYS A 62 -5.34 3.20 -5.16
C CYS A 62 -6.09 4.09 -4.16
N HIS A 63 -6.09 5.41 -4.33
CA HIS A 63 -6.68 6.36 -3.39
C HIS A 63 -7.99 6.91 -3.92
N ASN A 64 -8.89 7.27 -3.00
CA ASN A 64 -10.11 8.00 -3.32
C ASN A 64 -10.19 9.28 -2.48
N THR A 65 -10.91 10.28 -2.99
CA THR A 65 -11.01 11.60 -2.37
C THR A 65 -11.82 11.62 -1.07
N SER A 66 -12.67 10.61 -0.84
CA SER A 66 -13.51 10.50 0.35
C SER A 66 -12.78 9.91 1.56
N ASN A 67 -11.82 9.01 1.31
CA ASN A 67 -11.02 8.36 2.35
C ASN A 67 -9.61 8.09 1.85
N TRP A 68 -8.79 9.14 1.81
CA TRP A 68 -7.46 9.10 1.20
C TRP A 68 -6.53 8.05 1.82
N ASN A 69 -6.60 7.86 3.14
CA ASN A 69 -5.73 6.94 3.87
C ASN A 69 -6.17 5.47 3.75
N GLN A 70 -7.39 5.20 3.28
CA GLN A 70 -7.83 3.85 2.97
C GLN A 70 -7.73 3.63 1.47
N THR A 71 -6.78 2.81 1.06
CA THR A 71 -6.63 2.45 -0.35
C THR A 71 -7.69 1.44 -0.76
N THR A 72 -8.08 1.48 -2.03
CA THR A 72 -8.90 0.44 -2.68
C THR A 72 -8.05 -0.66 -3.29
N TRP A 73 -6.72 -0.63 -3.07
CA TRP A 73 -5.81 -1.62 -3.59
C TRP A 73 -5.95 -2.93 -2.83
N ASP A 74 -6.07 -4.01 -3.59
CA ASP A 74 -6.36 -5.33 -3.07
C ASP A 74 -5.07 -6.14 -2.90
N HIS A 75 -4.50 -6.09 -1.69
CA HIS A 75 -3.32 -6.87 -1.36
C HIS A 75 -3.64 -8.37 -1.26
N ASP A 76 -4.76 -8.74 -0.63
CA ASP A 76 -5.07 -10.12 -0.26
C ASP A 76 -5.36 -11.01 -1.48
N ASN A 77 -5.95 -10.46 -2.54
CA ASN A 77 -6.20 -11.25 -3.76
C ASN A 77 -4.99 -11.30 -4.70
N GLN A 78 -4.00 -10.40 -4.53
CA GLN A 78 -2.81 -10.35 -5.39
C GLN A 78 -1.59 -11.02 -4.74
N TYR A 79 -1.50 -11.00 -3.41
CA TYR A 79 -0.33 -11.40 -2.62
C TYR A 79 -0.75 -12.08 -1.32
N PHE A 80 0.22 -12.31 -0.43
CA PHE A 80 -0.02 -12.89 0.89
C PHE A 80 -1.14 -12.14 1.64
N PRO A 81 -2.16 -12.82 2.20
CA PRO A 81 -3.31 -12.15 2.81
C PRO A 81 -2.93 -11.50 4.14
N ILE A 82 -3.09 -10.18 4.18
CA ILE A 82 -2.75 -9.33 5.32
C ILE A 82 -4.02 -8.73 5.93
N TYR A 83 -5.04 -8.41 5.13
CA TYR A 83 -6.30 -7.87 5.62
C TYR A 83 -7.32 -8.95 6.05
N SER A 84 -6.95 -10.23 5.87
CA SER A 84 -7.71 -11.43 6.24
C SER A 84 -6.80 -12.54 6.79
N GLY A 85 -7.36 -13.73 7.02
CA GLY A 85 -6.61 -14.89 7.53
C GLY A 85 -6.06 -14.75 8.96
N LYS A 86 -5.14 -15.65 9.33
CA LYS A 86 -4.48 -15.69 10.66
C LYS A 86 -3.62 -14.45 10.95
N HIS A 87 -3.16 -13.80 9.90
CA HIS A 87 -2.24 -12.66 9.95
C HIS A 87 -3.01 -11.33 10.16
N LYS A 88 -4.31 -11.26 9.86
CA LYS A 88 -5.14 -10.06 10.02
C LYS A 88 -4.88 -9.28 11.31
N GLY A 89 -4.50 -8.00 11.17
CA GLY A 89 -4.35 -7.06 12.27
C GLY A 89 -3.12 -7.28 13.16
N LYS A 90 -2.12 -8.03 12.68
CA LYS A 90 -0.88 -8.29 13.43
C LYS A 90 0.22 -7.24 13.19
N TRP A 91 0.13 -6.43 12.14
CA TRP A 91 1.04 -5.32 11.83
C TRP A 91 0.24 -4.06 11.48
N SER A 92 0.92 -2.92 11.50
CA SER A 92 0.33 -1.61 11.17
C SER A 92 1.14 -0.80 10.17
N VAL A 93 2.36 -1.23 9.83
CA VAL A 93 3.21 -0.60 8.81
C VAL A 93 3.69 -1.63 7.80
N CYS A 94 3.80 -1.24 6.53
CA CYS A 94 4.20 -2.16 5.46
C CYS A 94 5.63 -2.68 5.67
N ALA A 95 6.48 -1.86 6.30
CA ALA A 95 7.87 -2.19 6.60
C ALA A 95 8.05 -3.34 7.62
N ASP A 96 6.97 -3.73 8.33
CA ASP A 96 7.02 -4.90 9.23
C ASP A 96 7.22 -6.21 8.46
N CYS A 97 6.80 -6.25 7.19
CA CYS A 97 6.99 -7.39 6.29
C CYS A 97 7.90 -7.05 5.12
N HIS A 98 7.74 -5.88 4.51
CA HIS A 98 8.55 -5.42 3.37
C HIS A 98 9.79 -4.68 3.84
N VAL A 99 10.88 -5.42 4.01
CA VAL A 99 12.10 -4.92 4.66
C VAL A 99 12.93 -3.98 3.78
N ASP A 100 12.65 -3.94 2.47
CA ASP A 100 13.25 -2.97 1.55
C ASP A 100 12.21 -1.92 1.15
N GLY A 101 12.40 -0.68 1.63
CA GLY A 101 11.53 0.45 1.32
C GLY A 101 11.57 0.89 -0.15
N ASN A 102 12.54 0.41 -0.93
CA ASN A 102 12.66 0.69 -2.36
C ASN A 102 12.13 -0.47 -3.23
N ASN A 103 11.95 -1.65 -2.65
CA ASN A 103 11.53 -2.85 -3.37
C ASN A 103 10.61 -3.72 -2.52
N PHE A 104 9.31 -3.50 -2.69
CA PHE A 104 8.27 -4.23 -1.97
C PHE A 104 8.17 -5.72 -2.38
N ALA A 105 8.89 -6.17 -3.40
CA ALA A 105 9.03 -7.61 -3.67
C ALA A 105 9.97 -8.31 -2.66
N VAL A 106 10.74 -7.56 -1.87
CA VAL A 106 11.56 -8.08 -0.78
C VAL A 106 10.74 -8.09 0.51
N PHE A 107 10.54 -9.28 1.08
CA PHE A 107 9.76 -9.47 2.29
C PHE A 107 10.40 -10.50 3.23
N GLU A 108 10.08 -10.41 4.51
CA GLU A 108 10.58 -11.33 5.53
C GLU A 108 9.48 -11.79 6.50
N CYS A 109 9.29 -13.11 6.61
CA CYS A 109 8.33 -13.73 7.54
C CYS A 109 9.01 -14.16 8.86
N ILE A 110 10.32 -14.42 8.81
CA ILE A 110 11.08 -15.08 9.87
C ILE A 110 11.51 -14.14 11.01
N PHE A 111 11.35 -12.83 10.85
CA PHE A 111 11.63 -11.86 11.92
C PHE A 111 10.48 -11.76 12.93
N CYS A 112 9.32 -12.34 12.62
CA CYS A 112 8.20 -12.40 13.55
C CYS A 112 8.43 -13.46 14.64
N HIS A 113 7.87 -13.22 15.83
CA HIS A 113 8.07 -14.08 17.00
C HIS A 113 7.49 -15.51 16.89
N GLU A 114 6.60 -15.77 15.93
CA GLU A 114 5.91 -17.05 15.76
C GLU A 114 6.68 -18.02 14.82
N HIS A 115 7.48 -17.49 13.89
CA HIS A 115 8.20 -18.26 12.87
C HIS A 115 9.62 -18.66 13.28
N ARG A 116 9.92 -18.80 14.57
CA ARG A 116 11.29 -19.11 15.03
C ARG A 116 11.82 -20.42 14.44
N LYS A 117 13.07 -20.40 13.95
CA LYS A 117 13.75 -21.54 13.32
C LYS A 117 13.60 -22.87 14.06
N SER A 118 13.88 -22.89 15.36
CA SER A 118 13.80 -24.14 16.14
C SER A 118 12.40 -24.76 16.15
N LYS A 119 11.34 -23.93 16.17
CA LYS A 119 9.95 -24.40 16.10
C LYS A 119 9.58 -24.83 14.69
N MET A 120 9.98 -24.06 13.68
CA MET A 120 9.67 -24.39 12.29
C MET A 120 10.40 -25.67 11.85
N ASP A 121 11.68 -25.81 12.19
CA ASP A 121 12.45 -27.03 11.90
C ASP A 121 11.80 -28.26 12.52
N GLN A 122 11.26 -28.16 13.75
CA GLN A 122 10.55 -29.26 14.40
C GLN A 122 9.21 -29.59 13.71
N LYS A 123 8.44 -28.57 13.31
CA LYS A 123 7.15 -28.77 12.62
C LYS A 123 7.31 -29.33 11.21
N HIS A 124 8.41 -29.03 10.55
CA HIS A 124 8.69 -29.45 9.17
C HIS A 124 9.59 -30.69 9.09
N GLN A 125 9.73 -31.46 10.17
CA GLN A 125 10.46 -32.73 10.14
C GLN A 125 9.82 -33.68 9.11
N GLY A 126 10.60 -34.08 8.11
CA GLY A 126 10.13 -34.95 7.03
C GLY A 126 9.46 -34.23 5.85
N VAL A 127 9.36 -32.90 5.89
CA VAL A 127 8.92 -32.10 4.72
C VAL A 127 10.08 -31.98 3.74
N SER A 128 9.98 -32.68 2.61
CA SER A 128 10.99 -32.60 1.55
C SER A 128 11.05 -31.19 0.97
N GLY A 129 12.25 -30.66 0.77
CA GLY A 129 12.44 -29.31 0.22
C GLY A 129 12.20 -28.18 1.22
N TYR A 130 11.97 -28.47 2.50
CA TYR A 130 11.90 -27.44 3.53
C TYR A 130 13.21 -26.66 3.62
N VAL A 131 13.10 -25.34 3.46
CA VAL A 131 14.19 -24.38 3.63
C VAL A 131 13.67 -23.25 4.51
N TYR A 132 14.41 -22.93 5.57
CA TYR A 132 14.07 -21.83 6.46
C TYR A 132 14.46 -20.48 5.84
N LEU A 133 13.68 -20.05 4.85
CA LEU A 133 13.84 -18.81 4.10
C LEU A 133 12.45 -18.26 3.75
N SER A 134 12.23 -16.95 3.88
CA SER A 134 10.91 -16.33 3.69
C SER A 134 10.28 -16.61 2.33
N THR A 135 11.08 -16.62 1.26
CA THR A 135 10.58 -16.97 -0.09
C THR A 135 10.16 -18.43 -0.21
N ALA A 136 10.86 -19.35 0.47
CA ALA A 136 10.49 -20.77 0.52
C ALA A 136 9.23 -20.99 1.36
N CYS A 137 9.12 -20.29 2.51
CA CYS A 137 7.91 -20.28 3.33
C CYS A 137 6.70 -19.81 2.51
N TYR A 138 6.81 -18.68 1.80
CA TYR A 138 5.72 -18.17 0.95
C TYR A 138 5.33 -19.14 -0.16
N SER A 139 6.30 -19.86 -0.72
CA SER A 139 6.04 -20.82 -1.81
C SER A 139 5.20 -22.02 -1.34
N CYS A 140 5.34 -22.43 -0.08
CA CYS A 140 4.54 -23.52 0.50
C CYS A 140 3.28 -23.02 1.21
N HIS A 141 3.33 -21.81 1.79
CA HIS A 141 2.26 -21.20 2.57
C HIS A 141 1.88 -19.83 1.98
N PRO A 142 1.27 -19.79 0.78
CA PRO A 142 0.95 -18.54 0.09
C PRO A 142 -0.15 -17.73 0.80
N ASP A 143 -0.94 -18.37 1.66
CA ASP A 143 -2.07 -17.77 2.37
C ASP A 143 -1.88 -17.69 3.90
N GLY A 144 -0.77 -18.21 4.42
CA GLY A 144 -0.45 -18.21 5.85
C GLY A 144 -1.44 -18.98 6.74
N ASN A 145 -2.19 -19.92 6.19
CA ASN A 145 -3.25 -20.64 6.94
C ASN A 145 -2.78 -21.92 7.64
N ASP A 146 -1.57 -22.41 7.40
CA ASP A 146 -1.04 -23.67 7.99
C ASP A 146 -0.25 -23.48 9.29
#